data_AF-A0A3M1BVU6-F1
#
_entry.id   AF-A0A3M1BVU6-F1
#
_cell.length_a   1.000
_cell.length_b   1.000
_cell.length_c   1.000
_cell.angle_alpha   90.00
_cell.angle_beta   90.00
_cell.angle_gamma   90.00
#
_symmetry.space_group_name_H-M   'P 1'
#
loop_
_entity.id
_entity.type
_entity.pdbx_description
1 polymer ?
#
loop_
_entity_poly.entity_id
_entity_poly.type
_entity_poly.pdbx_seq_one_letter_code
_entity_poly.pdbx_strand_id
1 'polypeptide(L)'
;MGALDVSNSTFAGNTSYSCGAFSGNAGWTGGLGGAIYAAGATTITNSTFADNGANFGPTLEVDGGTVQVVNSIFKKVLSSSGNCEVRNGGVITSKGYNIEDVNTCFLTGPGDQFNTNPLLGSLGNYGGSTQTIPLLAGSPAIDAAYSAVAPATDQRGFSRNGLPDIGAFEYWPGGIPGNNAPVISSPLDPYSFNVNEDTYASFQLAASDPDGDPYSFSISTLPLNGYAWVTPAGVVNYIGNPNFNNAALPDSFVVSVSDPYVSTLLHVNPYVQPVNDPPSFVNTGPVDVYADYTGAVHTLTPADLYATDVDNTPAQLTYTITQAPVLGVLYRFGVPLGVNSTFTQAD
;
A
#
# COMPACT_ATOMS: atom_id res chain seq x y z
N MET A 1 -30.84 -24.72 28.28
CA MET A 1 -29.79 -24.02 27.52
C MET A 1 -30.29 -23.83 26.10
N GLY A 2 -30.02 -22.68 25.47
CA GLY A 2 -30.46 -22.39 24.10
C GLY A 2 -29.58 -23.09 23.05
N ALA A 3 -30.07 -23.16 21.82
CA ALA A 3 -29.27 -23.55 20.66
C ALA A 3 -28.71 -22.29 19.98
N LEU A 4 -27.48 -22.39 19.46
CA LEU A 4 -26.82 -21.34 18.66
C LEU A 4 -26.64 -21.86 17.23
N ASP A 5 -27.06 -21.08 16.24
CA ASP A 5 -26.77 -21.37 14.83
C ASP A 5 -25.91 -20.24 14.26
N VAL A 6 -24.74 -20.62 13.73
CA VAL A 6 -23.77 -19.72 13.12
C VAL A 6 -23.63 -20.09 11.66
N SER A 7 -24.04 -19.19 10.78
CA SER A 7 -24.00 -19.39 9.34
C SER A 7 -23.45 -18.13 8.65
N ASN A 8 -22.61 -18.31 7.64
CA ASN A 8 -22.05 -17.22 6.82
C ASN A 8 -21.49 -16.06 7.66
N SER A 9 -20.76 -16.37 8.72
CA SER A 9 -20.33 -15.37 9.69
C SER A 9 -18.82 -15.35 9.85
N THR A 10 -18.26 -14.15 9.90
CA THR A 10 -16.85 -13.93 10.27
C THR A 10 -16.76 -13.46 11.71
N PHE A 11 -16.04 -14.20 12.54
CA PHE A 11 -15.62 -13.79 13.88
C PHE A 11 -14.12 -13.54 13.82
N ALA A 12 -13.70 -12.31 14.08
CA ALA A 12 -12.30 -11.94 13.93
C ALA A 12 -11.79 -11.06 15.08
N GLY A 13 -10.61 -11.37 15.60
CA GLY A 13 -9.92 -10.54 16.60
C GLY A 13 -10.64 -10.40 17.94
N ASN A 14 -11.65 -11.25 18.23
CA ASN A 14 -12.34 -11.21 19.52
C ASN A 14 -11.39 -11.71 20.61
N THR A 15 -11.35 -11.03 21.76
CA THR A 15 -10.57 -11.48 22.91
C THR A 15 -11.43 -11.59 24.15
N SER A 16 -11.51 -12.78 24.76
CA SER A 16 -12.11 -12.93 26.09
C SER A 16 -11.06 -12.78 27.19
N TYR A 17 -11.27 -11.78 28.02
CA TYR A 17 -10.47 -11.55 29.22
C TYR A 17 -11.22 -12.08 30.45
N SER A 18 -10.48 -12.57 31.43
CA SER A 18 -11.05 -12.94 32.72
C SER A 18 -11.80 -11.76 33.33
N CYS A 19 -13.04 -11.97 33.78
CA CYS A 19 -13.57 -11.14 34.85
C CYS A 19 -12.81 -11.54 36.11
N GLY A 20 -12.02 -10.62 36.66
CA GLY A 20 -11.17 -10.86 37.82
C GLY A 20 -11.90 -11.72 38.86
N ALA A 21 -11.21 -12.75 39.35
CA ALA A 21 -11.69 -13.80 40.24
C ALA A 21 -13.01 -13.45 40.93
N PHE A 22 -14.10 -14.17 40.60
CA PHE A 22 -15.24 -14.26 41.51
C PHE A 22 -14.66 -14.60 42.89
N SER A 23 -14.82 -13.66 43.82
CA SER A 23 -14.23 -13.71 45.15
C SER A 23 -14.57 -15.05 45.81
N GLY A 24 -13.61 -15.97 45.85
CA GLY A 24 -13.76 -17.25 46.54
C GLY A 24 -13.21 -18.50 45.83
N ASN A 25 -12.88 -18.45 44.54
CA ASN A 25 -12.35 -19.65 43.86
C ASN A 25 -11.06 -19.35 43.08
N ALA A 26 -9.91 -19.53 43.73
CA ALA A 26 -8.57 -19.23 43.21
C ALA A 26 -8.04 -20.21 42.13
N GLY A 27 -8.92 -20.97 41.46
CA GLY A 27 -8.53 -22.07 40.56
C GLY A 27 -8.66 -21.82 39.06
N TRP A 28 -9.46 -20.83 38.62
CA TRP A 28 -9.77 -20.65 37.19
C TRP A 28 -9.75 -19.17 36.83
N THR A 29 -8.59 -18.67 36.40
CA THR A 29 -8.37 -17.25 36.09
C THR A 29 -8.28 -16.94 34.59
N GLY A 30 -8.74 -17.85 33.73
CA GLY A 30 -8.69 -17.65 32.27
C GLY A 30 -10.02 -17.34 31.62
N GLY A 31 -10.01 -16.40 30.67
CA GLY A 31 -11.11 -16.24 29.71
C GLY A 31 -11.28 -17.55 28.93
N LEU A 32 -12.53 -17.96 28.74
CA LEU A 32 -12.92 -19.17 28.03
C LEU A 32 -13.52 -18.76 26.67
N GLY A 33 -13.37 -19.61 25.65
CA GLY A 33 -13.92 -19.43 24.30
C GLY A 33 -13.78 -18.03 23.68
N GLY A 34 -12.66 -17.76 22.99
CA GLY A 34 -12.34 -16.45 22.43
C GLY A 34 -13.36 -15.90 21.44
N ALA A 35 -14.01 -16.77 20.66
CA ALA A 35 -15.18 -16.44 19.85
C ALA A 35 -16.47 -17.04 20.44
N ILE A 36 -16.43 -18.32 20.79
CA ILE A 36 -17.62 -19.07 21.25
C ILE A 36 -17.27 -19.93 22.45
N TYR A 37 -18.10 -19.85 23.49
CA TYR A 37 -18.19 -20.82 24.58
C TYR A 37 -19.52 -21.60 24.46
N ALA A 38 -19.43 -22.87 24.12
CA ALA A 38 -20.56 -23.74 23.80
C ALA A 38 -20.88 -24.70 24.95
N ALA A 39 -21.86 -24.32 25.78
CA ALA A 39 -22.47 -25.20 26.79
C ALA A 39 -23.76 -25.88 26.31
N GLY A 40 -24.33 -25.42 25.18
CA GLY A 40 -25.53 -25.97 24.54
C GLY A 40 -25.23 -26.64 23.20
N ALA A 41 -26.27 -26.83 22.39
CA ALA A 41 -26.11 -27.27 21.00
C ALA A 41 -25.75 -26.08 20.10
N THR A 42 -24.70 -26.22 19.31
CA THR A 42 -24.24 -25.22 18.35
C THR A 42 -24.05 -25.84 16.97
N THR A 43 -24.55 -25.17 15.93
CA THR A 43 -24.27 -25.49 14.52
C THR A 43 -23.42 -24.38 13.91
N ILE A 44 -22.40 -24.76 13.15
CA ILE A 44 -21.50 -23.85 12.46
C ILE A 44 -21.42 -24.28 11.00
N THR A 45 -21.83 -23.39 10.11
CA THR A 45 -21.84 -23.62 8.65
C THR A 45 -21.19 -22.44 7.95
N ASN A 46 -20.29 -22.70 7.00
CA ASN A 46 -19.70 -21.67 6.13
C ASN A 46 -19.27 -20.41 6.90
N SER A 47 -18.53 -20.58 7.99
CA SER A 47 -18.14 -19.48 8.87
C SER A 47 -16.62 -19.43 9.04
N THR A 48 -16.09 -18.22 9.25
CA THR A 48 -14.65 -17.97 9.38
C THR A 48 -14.36 -17.46 10.79
N PHE A 49 -13.52 -18.17 11.52
CA PHE A 49 -13.04 -17.76 12.84
C PHE A 49 -11.54 -17.49 12.75
N ALA A 50 -11.15 -16.21 12.76
CA ALA A 50 -9.76 -15.79 12.60
C ALA A 50 -9.27 -15.00 13.82
N ASP A 51 -8.13 -15.39 14.39
CA ASP A 51 -7.43 -14.62 15.42
C ASP A 51 -8.30 -14.28 16.64
N ASN A 52 -9.25 -15.16 16.98
CA ASN A 52 -10.01 -15.05 18.20
C ASN A 52 -9.23 -15.70 19.34
N GLY A 53 -9.07 -14.95 20.43
CA GLY A 53 -8.22 -15.30 21.55
C GLY A 53 -8.96 -15.30 22.87
N ALA A 54 -8.38 -16.00 23.83
CA ALA A 54 -8.61 -15.73 25.23
C ALA A 54 -7.25 -15.88 25.93
N ASN A 55 -7.07 -15.26 27.10
CA ASN A 55 -5.80 -15.33 27.82
C ASN A 55 -5.31 -16.78 28.04
N PHE A 56 -6.24 -17.73 28.20
CA PHE A 56 -5.94 -19.14 28.43
C PHE A 56 -6.90 -20.09 27.70
N GLY A 57 -7.61 -19.63 26.67
CA GLY A 57 -8.71 -20.36 26.04
C GLY A 57 -8.63 -20.40 24.51
N PRO A 58 -9.27 -21.40 23.89
CA PRO A 58 -9.26 -21.60 22.44
C PRO A 58 -10.12 -20.55 21.72
N THR A 59 -10.15 -20.58 20.38
CA THR A 59 -11.18 -19.83 19.61
C THR A 59 -12.59 -20.34 19.93
N LEU A 60 -12.76 -21.66 19.94
CA LEU A 60 -14.02 -22.35 20.26
C LEU A 60 -13.82 -23.26 21.48
N GLU A 61 -14.52 -22.99 22.57
CA GLU A 61 -14.55 -23.86 23.74
C GLU A 61 -15.89 -24.59 23.82
N VAL A 62 -15.86 -25.91 24.03
CA VAL A 62 -17.06 -26.75 24.14
C VAL A 62 -17.07 -27.42 25.51
N ASP A 63 -17.92 -26.93 26.41
CA ASP A 63 -17.95 -27.33 27.81
C ASP A 63 -19.30 -27.96 28.17
N GLY A 64 -19.37 -29.30 28.12
CA GLY A 64 -20.61 -30.06 28.27
C GLY A 64 -21.64 -29.89 27.13
N GLY A 65 -21.35 -29.04 26.14
CA GLY A 65 -22.18 -28.79 24.96
C GLY A 65 -21.87 -29.70 23.77
N THR A 66 -22.56 -29.46 22.65
CA THR A 66 -22.30 -30.16 21.38
C THR A 66 -22.16 -29.16 20.25
N VAL A 67 -21.15 -29.34 19.40
CA VAL A 67 -20.92 -28.52 18.20
C VAL A 67 -20.95 -29.43 16.98
N GLN A 68 -21.70 -29.04 15.97
CA GLN A 68 -21.59 -29.61 14.62
C GLN A 68 -21.01 -28.55 13.69
N VAL A 69 -19.98 -28.90 12.91
CA VAL A 69 -19.27 -27.95 12.05
C VAL A 69 -19.06 -28.48 10.63
N VAL A 70 -19.36 -27.64 9.64
CA VAL A 70 -19.21 -27.96 8.22
C VAL A 70 -18.76 -26.73 7.44
N ASN A 71 -17.99 -26.92 6.37
CA ASN A 71 -17.59 -25.84 5.46
C ASN A 71 -16.94 -24.63 6.16
N SER A 72 -16.30 -24.79 7.31
CA SER A 72 -15.88 -23.65 8.15
C SER A 72 -14.38 -23.59 8.39
N ILE A 73 -13.86 -22.38 8.62
CA ILE A 73 -12.44 -22.10 8.80
C ILE A 73 -12.16 -21.72 10.25
N PHE A 74 -11.13 -22.34 10.84
CA PHE A 74 -10.52 -21.89 12.09
C PHE A 74 -9.05 -21.55 11.86
N LYS A 75 -8.68 -20.29 12.10
CA LYS A 75 -7.32 -19.79 12.01
C LYS A 75 -7.00 -18.98 13.26
N LYS A 76 -5.83 -19.18 13.86
CA LYS A 76 -5.43 -18.37 15.01
C LYS A 76 -3.92 -18.18 15.07
N VAL A 77 -3.48 -16.96 15.35
CA VAL A 77 -2.12 -16.72 15.87
C VAL A 77 -2.03 -17.24 17.31
N LEU A 78 -1.26 -18.32 17.53
CA LEU A 78 -1.18 -19.02 18.81
C LEU A 78 -0.70 -18.10 19.96
N SER A 79 -1.60 -17.82 20.90
CA SER A 79 -1.28 -17.42 22.27
C SER A 79 -1.92 -18.45 23.21
N SER A 80 -1.10 -19.32 23.80
CA SER A 80 -1.40 -20.33 24.85
C SER A 80 -2.41 -21.47 24.56
N SER A 81 -3.44 -21.33 23.72
CA SER A 81 -4.40 -22.40 23.36
C SER A 81 -4.72 -22.43 21.86
N GLY A 82 -5.11 -23.59 21.33
CA GLY A 82 -5.38 -23.87 19.92
C GLY A 82 -6.68 -23.27 19.39
N ASN A 83 -7.15 -23.76 18.25
CA ASN A 83 -8.43 -23.33 17.66
C ASN A 83 -9.62 -23.83 18.47
N CYS A 84 -9.59 -25.08 18.94
CA CYS A 84 -10.70 -25.65 19.70
C CYS A 84 -10.23 -26.38 20.95
N GLU A 85 -11.10 -26.40 21.97
CA GLU A 85 -10.92 -27.19 23.19
C GLU A 85 -12.27 -27.77 23.65
N VAL A 86 -12.23 -28.98 24.21
CA VAL A 86 -13.41 -29.70 24.68
C VAL A 86 -13.23 -30.07 26.16
N ARG A 87 -14.26 -29.81 26.98
CA ARG A 87 -14.26 -30.04 28.44
C ARG A 87 -15.59 -30.63 28.91
N ASN A 88 -15.55 -31.26 30.10
CA ASN A 88 -16.71 -31.80 30.82
C ASN A 88 -17.71 -32.59 29.95
N GLY A 89 -17.21 -33.42 29.05
CA GLY A 89 -18.03 -34.26 28.17
C GLY A 89 -18.62 -33.54 26.96
N GLY A 90 -18.11 -32.35 26.62
CA GLY A 90 -18.45 -31.67 25.37
C GLY A 90 -18.04 -32.49 24.14
N VAL A 91 -18.60 -32.16 22.97
CA VAL A 91 -18.33 -32.87 21.72
C VAL A 91 -18.28 -31.92 20.54
N ILE A 92 -17.24 -32.02 19.72
CA ILE A 92 -17.21 -31.44 18.37
C ILE A 92 -17.40 -32.57 17.37
N THR A 93 -18.36 -32.41 16.46
CA THR A 93 -18.63 -33.32 15.35
C THR A 93 -18.40 -32.59 14.03
N SER A 94 -17.30 -32.92 13.35
CA SER A 94 -17.11 -32.46 11.97
C SER A 94 -18.07 -33.18 11.03
N LYS A 95 -18.75 -32.42 10.18
CA LYS A 95 -19.52 -32.92 9.04
C LYS A 95 -18.72 -32.85 7.73
N GLY A 96 -17.46 -32.43 7.80
CA GLY A 96 -16.55 -32.36 6.66
C GLY A 96 -16.32 -30.96 6.11
N TYR A 97 -15.35 -30.88 5.20
CA TYR A 97 -15.00 -29.71 4.41
C TYR A 97 -14.64 -28.49 5.26
N ASN A 98 -14.06 -28.69 6.43
CA ASN A 98 -13.56 -27.63 7.30
C ASN A 98 -12.05 -27.45 7.11
N ILE A 99 -11.52 -26.27 7.44
CA ILE A 99 -10.08 -26.00 7.47
C ILE A 99 -9.65 -25.54 8.86
N GLU A 100 -8.54 -26.08 9.35
CA GLU A 100 -7.85 -25.53 10.52
C GLU A 100 -6.32 -25.53 10.37
N ASP A 101 -5.66 -24.54 10.97
CA ASP A 101 -4.21 -24.32 10.84
C ASP A 101 -3.35 -25.08 11.86
N VAL A 102 -3.92 -25.63 12.94
CA VAL A 102 -3.16 -26.26 14.05
C VAL A 102 -3.71 -27.59 14.59
N ASN A 103 -4.71 -28.21 13.93
CA ASN A 103 -5.27 -29.54 14.24
C ASN A 103 -5.71 -29.76 15.71
N THR A 104 -6.63 -28.93 16.19
CA THR A 104 -7.20 -28.97 17.55
C THR A 104 -8.72 -29.10 17.56
N CYS A 105 -9.40 -28.95 16.42
CA CYS A 105 -10.86 -29.02 16.31
C CYS A 105 -11.40 -30.42 16.03
N PHE A 106 -10.55 -31.45 16.07
CA PHE A 106 -10.93 -32.85 15.87
C PHE A 106 -11.65 -33.07 14.53
N LEU A 107 -11.20 -32.36 13.49
CA LEU A 107 -11.74 -32.44 12.14
C LEU A 107 -11.46 -33.83 11.55
N THR A 108 -12.52 -34.61 11.35
CA THR A 108 -12.47 -36.03 10.95
C THR A 108 -13.48 -36.37 9.84
N GLY A 109 -14.19 -35.36 9.33
CA GLY A 109 -15.16 -35.49 8.26
C GLY A 109 -14.50 -35.51 6.87
N PRO A 110 -15.28 -35.84 5.82
CA PRO A 110 -14.79 -35.84 4.45
C PRO A 110 -14.33 -34.45 4.02
N GLY A 111 -13.19 -34.34 3.32
CA GLY A 111 -12.70 -33.07 2.79
C GLY A 111 -12.15 -32.09 3.84
N ASP A 112 -12.10 -32.47 5.12
CA ASP A 112 -11.45 -31.66 6.15
C ASP A 112 -9.95 -31.52 5.87
N GLN A 113 -9.41 -30.33 6.13
CA GLN A 113 -7.99 -30.01 5.99
C GLN A 113 -7.46 -29.48 7.33
N PHE A 114 -6.65 -30.27 8.01
CA PHE A 114 -6.01 -29.90 9.27
C PHE A 114 -4.54 -29.51 9.04
N ASN A 115 -3.96 -28.73 9.96
CA ASN A 115 -2.61 -28.15 9.81
C ASN A 115 -2.43 -27.39 8.48
N THR A 116 -3.50 -26.78 7.98
CA THR A 116 -3.56 -26.15 6.67
C THR A 116 -3.80 -24.66 6.83
N ASN A 117 -2.91 -23.83 6.29
CA ASN A 117 -3.10 -22.38 6.31
C ASN A 117 -4.20 -22.00 5.30
N PRO A 118 -5.32 -21.42 5.73
CA PRO A 118 -6.41 -21.04 4.81
C PRO A 118 -6.09 -19.84 3.91
N LEU A 119 -4.91 -19.22 4.04
CA LEU A 119 -4.50 -18.04 3.23
C LEU A 119 -5.56 -16.94 3.26
N LEU A 120 -5.85 -16.46 4.47
CA LEU A 120 -6.78 -15.36 4.71
C LEU A 120 -6.11 -14.00 4.55
N GLY A 121 -6.85 -13.01 4.07
CA GLY A 121 -6.48 -11.59 4.14
C GLY A 121 -6.76 -10.99 5.53
N SER A 122 -6.90 -9.67 5.58
CA SER A 122 -7.23 -8.93 6.82
C SER A 122 -8.72 -8.69 6.95
N LEU A 123 -9.19 -8.44 8.18
CA LEU A 123 -10.56 -7.97 8.41
C LEU A 123 -10.75 -6.57 7.80
N GLY A 124 -11.80 -6.41 6.99
CA GLY A 124 -12.05 -5.15 6.28
C GLY A 124 -13.42 -5.10 5.63
N ASN A 125 -13.71 -3.97 4.98
CA ASN A 125 -14.92 -3.80 4.17
C ASN A 125 -14.67 -4.32 2.75
N TYR A 126 -15.38 -5.37 2.37
CA TYR A 126 -15.33 -5.98 1.04
C TYR A 126 -16.75 -6.04 0.47
N GLY A 127 -17.46 -4.89 0.56
CA GLY A 127 -18.83 -4.57 0.07
C GLY A 127 -19.97 -5.52 0.40
N GLY A 128 -20.00 -5.98 1.66
CA GLY A 128 -21.24 -6.35 2.35
C GLY A 128 -21.56 -5.35 3.47
N SER A 129 -22.65 -5.55 4.20
CA SER A 129 -23.07 -4.67 5.32
C SER A 129 -22.21 -4.79 6.58
N THR A 130 -21.29 -5.75 6.63
CA THR A 130 -20.37 -6.00 7.75
C THR A 130 -18.97 -6.26 7.23
N GLN A 131 -17.96 -5.98 8.06
CA GLN A 131 -16.60 -6.40 7.76
C GLN A 131 -16.50 -7.93 7.67
N THR A 132 -15.62 -8.40 6.79
CA THR A 132 -15.34 -9.82 6.55
C THR A 132 -13.86 -10.03 6.28
N ILE A 133 -13.42 -11.28 6.15
CA ILE A 133 -12.03 -11.64 5.82
C ILE A 133 -12.02 -12.34 4.46
N PRO A 134 -11.30 -11.82 3.46
CA PRO A 134 -11.27 -12.39 2.12
C PRO A 134 -10.33 -13.60 2.09
N LEU A 135 -10.61 -14.51 1.15
CA LEU A 135 -9.65 -15.53 0.75
C LEU A 135 -8.63 -14.92 -0.20
N LEU A 136 -7.35 -15.19 0.02
CA LEU A 136 -6.29 -14.79 -0.90
C LEU A 136 -6.22 -15.77 -2.08
N ALA A 137 -5.71 -15.30 -3.22
CA ALA A 137 -5.50 -16.13 -4.39
C ALA A 137 -4.66 -17.37 -4.05
N GLY A 138 -5.14 -18.55 -4.46
CA GLY A 138 -4.52 -19.84 -4.15
C GLY A 138 -4.88 -20.43 -2.79
N SER A 139 -5.83 -19.83 -2.06
CA SER A 139 -6.35 -20.38 -0.81
C SER A 139 -6.89 -21.82 -1.00
N PRO A 140 -6.58 -22.75 -0.08
CA PRO A 140 -7.14 -24.10 -0.10
C PRO A 140 -8.65 -24.16 0.22
N ALA A 141 -9.24 -23.02 0.59
CA ALA A 141 -10.69 -22.89 0.81
C ALA A 141 -11.48 -22.68 -0.49
N ILE A 142 -10.82 -22.26 -1.57
CA ILE A 142 -11.46 -21.93 -2.85
C ILE A 142 -12.00 -23.18 -3.52
N ASP A 143 -13.27 -23.14 -3.96
CA ASP A 143 -14.02 -24.21 -4.61
C ASP A 143 -14.04 -25.54 -3.83
N ALA A 144 -13.87 -25.48 -2.51
CA ALA A 144 -13.60 -26.65 -1.68
C ALA A 144 -14.73 -27.03 -0.70
N ALA A 145 -15.82 -26.27 -0.60
CA ALA A 145 -16.91 -26.58 0.32
C ALA A 145 -17.91 -27.60 -0.25
N TYR A 146 -18.63 -28.26 0.65
CA TYR A 146 -19.75 -29.13 0.30
C TYR A 146 -20.98 -28.31 -0.08
N SER A 147 -21.29 -28.29 -1.37
CA SER A 147 -22.31 -27.40 -1.94
C SER A 147 -23.72 -27.66 -1.41
N ALA A 148 -24.06 -28.89 -1.03
CA ALA A 148 -25.43 -29.25 -0.65
C ALA A 148 -25.90 -28.61 0.67
N VAL A 149 -24.97 -28.13 1.50
CA VAL A 149 -25.26 -27.48 2.79
C VAL A 149 -24.77 -26.04 2.83
N ALA A 150 -24.11 -25.57 1.77
CA ALA A 150 -23.66 -24.19 1.68
C ALA A 150 -24.86 -23.25 1.48
N PRO A 151 -24.93 -22.12 2.19
CA PRO A 151 -25.93 -21.10 1.93
C PRO A 151 -25.79 -20.53 0.50
N ALA A 152 -26.90 -20.02 -0.06
CA ALA A 152 -26.94 -19.54 -1.44
C ALA A 152 -26.02 -18.33 -1.69
N THR A 153 -25.79 -17.50 -0.67
CA THR A 153 -24.89 -16.36 -0.70
C THR A 153 -23.76 -16.56 0.29
N ASP A 154 -22.73 -15.73 0.23
CA ASP A 154 -21.75 -15.57 1.29
C ASP A 154 -22.19 -14.53 2.33
N GLN A 155 -21.32 -14.18 3.28
CA GLN A 155 -21.60 -13.19 4.34
C GLN A 155 -21.98 -11.81 3.79
N ARG A 156 -21.45 -11.44 2.63
CA ARG A 156 -21.67 -10.12 2.02
C ARG A 156 -23.02 -10.04 1.31
N GLY A 157 -23.63 -11.19 1.02
CA GLY A 157 -24.87 -11.30 0.26
C GLY A 157 -24.65 -11.59 -1.22
N PHE A 158 -23.41 -11.82 -1.66
CA PHE A 158 -23.12 -12.21 -3.04
C PHE A 158 -23.40 -13.71 -3.22
N SER A 159 -24.07 -14.08 -4.31
CA SER A 159 -24.41 -15.48 -4.63
C SER A 159 -23.15 -16.31 -4.79
N ARG A 160 -23.06 -17.52 -4.25
CA ARG A 160 -21.85 -18.34 -4.43
C ARG A 160 -21.62 -18.75 -5.89
N ASN A 161 -20.37 -18.89 -6.31
CA ASN A 161 -19.97 -19.09 -7.70
C ASN A 161 -19.57 -20.53 -7.98
N GLY A 162 -20.44 -21.30 -8.64
CA GLY A 162 -20.09 -22.68 -8.97
C GLY A 162 -19.97 -23.53 -7.70
N LEU A 163 -18.76 -24.05 -7.42
CA LEU A 163 -18.49 -24.80 -6.20
C LEU A 163 -18.22 -23.80 -5.06
N PRO A 164 -19.02 -23.80 -3.98
CA PRO A 164 -18.80 -22.91 -2.85
C PRO A 164 -17.42 -22.99 -2.23
N ASP A 165 -17.00 -21.88 -1.64
CA ASP A 165 -15.81 -21.82 -0.82
C ASP A 165 -16.08 -22.21 0.63
N ILE A 166 -15.04 -22.78 1.27
CA ILE A 166 -15.03 -23.01 2.72
C ILE A 166 -14.94 -21.65 3.40
N GLY A 167 -15.76 -21.44 4.44
CA GLY A 167 -15.82 -20.21 5.22
C GLY A 167 -16.94 -19.26 4.77
N ALA A 168 -16.88 -18.06 5.36
CA ALA A 168 -17.90 -17.01 5.23
C ALA A 168 -17.81 -16.19 3.94
N PHE A 169 -16.69 -16.30 3.23
CA PHE A 169 -16.38 -15.50 2.04
C PHE A 169 -16.34 -16.38 0.81
N GLU A 170 -16.84 -15.88 -0.31
CA GLU A 170 -16.70 -16.49 -1.62
C GLU A 170 -15.71 -15.71 -2.50
N TYR A 171 -14.75 -16.39 -3.09
CA TYR A 171 -13.71 -15.83 -3.93
C TYR A 171 -14.16 -15.79 -5.39
N TRP A 172 -13.95 -14.64 -6.02
CA TRP A 172 -14.10 -14.50 -7.46
C TRP A 172 -12.78 -14.21 -8.13
N PRO A 173 -12.27 -15.11 -9.00
CA PRO A 173 -11.05 -14.87 -9.75
C PRO A 173 -11.10 -13.63 -10.64
N GLY A 174 -12.31 -13.23 -11.09
CA GLY A 174 -12.54 -12.09 -11.98
C GLY A 174 -13.10 -10.85 -11.29
N GLY A 175 -13.12 -10.79 -9.97
CA GLY A 175 -13.85 -9.77 -9.22
C GLY A 175 -15.33 -10.12 -9.02
N ILE A 176 -15.99 -9.41 -8.12
CA ILE A 176 -17.35 -9.74 -7.68
C ILE A 176 -18.35 -9.53 -8.83
N PRO A 177 -19.29 -10.47 -9.07
CA PRO A 177 -20.30 -10.32 -10.10
C PRO A 177 -21.14 -9.07 -9.87
N GLY A 178 -21.21 -8.22 -10.88
CA GLY A 178 -21.98 -6.98 -10.83
C GLY A 178 -21.22 -5.79 -10.27
N ASN A 179 -20.01 -5.97 -9.70
CA ASN A 179 -19.16 -4.85 -9.33
C ASN A 179 -18.47 -4.25 -10.56
N ASN A 180 -18.45 -2.93 -10.64
CA ASN A 180 -17.83 -2.13 -11.68
C ASN A 180 -16.78 -1.23 -11.05
N ALA A 181 -15.60 -1.15 -11.67
CA ALA A 181 -14.56 -0.27 -11.17
C ALA A 181 -15.00 1.20 -11.20
N PRO A 182 -14.46 2.04 -10.30
CA PRO A 182 -14.69 3.47 -10.32
C PRO A 182 -14.35 4.06 -11.68
N VAL A 183 -15.21 4.91 -12.23
CA VAL A 183 -15.00 5.53 -13.54
C VAL A 183 -14.39 6.91 -13.36
N ILE A 184 -13.28 7.17 -14.05
CA ILE A 184 -12.68 8.51 -14.16
C ILE A 184 -13.35 9.24 -15.33
N SER A 185 -14.14 10.25 -15.02
CA SER A 185 -14.87 11.06 -16.01
C SER A 185 -14.09 12.28 -16.50
N SER A 186 -13.13 12.76 -15.71
CA SER A 186 -12.22 13.84 -16.08
C SER A 186 -10.94 13.79 -15.25
N PRO A 187 -9.77 14.04 -15.87
CA PRO A 187 -9.56 14.14 -17.31
C PRO A 187 -9.71 12.77 -18.01
N LEU A 188 -9.76 12.78 -19.35
CA LEU A 188 -9.78 11.54 -20.14
C LEU A 188 -8.39 10.89 -20.17
N ASP A 189 -8.37 9.56 -20.27
CA ASP A 189 -7.16 8.75 -20.43
C ASP A 189 -6.80 8.61 -21.93
N PRO A 190 -5.55 8.90 -22.35
CA PRO A 190 -4.45 9.49 -21.59
C PRO A 190 -4.58 11.01 -21.40
N TYR A 191 -4.04 11.51 -20.28
CA TYR A 191 -3.99 12.94 -19.99
C TYR A 191 -2.57 13.49 -20.12
N SER A 192 -2.44 14.73 -20.61
CA SER A 192 -1.15 15.42 -20.72
C SER A 192 -1.27 16.90 -20.42
N PHE A 193 -0.18 17.49 -19.94
CA PHE A 193 -0.07 18.92 -19.64
C PHE A 193 1.39 19.37 -19.74
N ASN A 194 1.61 20.68 -19.87
CA ASN A 194 2.94 21.28 -19.80
C ASN A 194 3.20 21.80 -18.39
N VAL A 195 4.44 21.69 -17.94
CA VAL A 195 4.92 22.23 -16.67
C VAL A 195 6.36 22.65 -16.86
N ASN A 196 6.78 23.76 -16.26
CA ASN A 196 8.18 24.13 -16.31
C ASN A 196 8.95 23.31 -15.27
N GLU A 197 10.23 23.06 -15.51
CA GLU A 197 11.11 22.63 -14.44
C GLU A 197 11.05 23.58 -13.23
N ASP A 198 11.41 23.07 -12.05
CA ASP A 198 11.39 23.81 -10.79
C ASP A 198 10.01 24.38 -10.37
N THR A 199 8.95 23.99 -11.07
CA THR A 199 7.58 24.40 -10.77
C THR A 199 6.66 23.20 -10.57
N TYR A 200 5.45 23.48 -10.11
CA TYR A 200 4.43 22.48 -9.86
C TYR A 200 3.20 22.71 -10.72
N ALA A 201 2.54 21.61 -11.09
CA ALA A 201 1.24 21.57 -11.73
C ALA A 201 0.26 20.74 -10.89
N SER A 202 -1.03 21.06 -10.96
CA SER A 202 -2.07 20.28 -10.30
C SER A 202 -3.35 20.22 -11.14
N PHE A 203 -4.11 19.14 -10.98
CA PHE A 203 -5.42 18.96 -11.59
C PHE A 203 -6.32 18.10 -10.70
N GLN A 204 -7.63 18.27 -10.86
CA GLN A 204 -8.65 17.53 -10.10
C GLN A 204 -9.15 16.33 -10.90
N LEU A 205 -9.24 15.17 -10.24
CA LEU A 205 -9.97 14.01 -10.77
C LEU A 205 -11.46 14.13 -10.45
N ALA A 206 -12.29 13.84 -11.45
CA ALA A 206 -13.71 13.60 -11.26
C ALA A 206 -13.97 12.10 -11.46
N ALA A 207 -14.19 11.38 -10.35
CA ALA A 207 -14.47 9.96 -10.36
C ALA A 207 -15.84 9.65 -9.72
N SER A 208 -16.46 8.56 -10.17
CA SER A 208 -17.68 8.03 -9.57
C SER A 208 -17.69 6.52 -9.71
N ASP A 209 -18.17 5.85 -8.69
CA ASP A 209 -18.39 4.42 -8.73
C ASP A 209 -19.83 4.10 -9.18
N PRO A 210 -20.05 3.29 -10.23
CA PRO A 210 -21.39 2.95 -10.70
C PRO A 210 -22.26 2.22 -9.67
N ASP A 211 -21.64 1.47 -8.76
CA ASP A 211 -22.31 0.68 -7.73
C ASP A 211 -22.48 1.47 -6.43
N GLY A 212 -21.83 2.62 -6.33
CA GLY A 212 -21.84 3.49 -5.17
C GLY A 212 -20.83 3.07 -4.10
N ASP A 213 -19.88 2.20 -4.45
CA ASP A 213 -18.84 1.77 -3.53
C ASP A 213 -17.86 2.91 -3.19
N PRO A 214 -17.34 2.94 -1.96
CA PRO A 214 -16.32 3.90 -1.58
C PRO A 214 -15.02 3.57 -2.32
N TYR A 215 -14.43 4.57 -2.97
CA TYR A 215 -13.18 4.43 -3.70
C TYR A 215 -12.07 5.32 -3.13
N SER A 216 -10.83 5.02 -3.53
CA SER A 216 -9.62 5.73 -3.11
C SER A 216 -8.69 6.02 -4.28
N PHE A 217 -7.82 7.01 -4.11
CA PHE A 217 -6.84 7.44 -5.12
C PHE A 217 -5.42 7.06 -4.70
N SER A 218 -4.60 6.59 -5.63
CA SER A 218 -3.16 6.35 -5.41
C SER A 218 -2.32 6.55 -6.67
N ILE A 219 -1.00 6.72 -6.51
CA ILE A 219 -0.06 6.68 -7.64
C ILE A 219 0.47 5.24 -7.75
N SER A 220 0.16 4.55 -8.84
CA SER A 220 0.57 3.15 -9.08
C SER A 220 1.91 3.04 -9.80
N THR A 221 2.34 4.08 -10.51
CA THR A 221 3.66 4.16 -11.15
C THR A 221 4.17 5.58 -11.03
N LEU A 222 5.38 5.75 -10.50
CA LEU A 222 6.01 7.05 -10.30
C LEU A 222 6.65 7.58 -11.60
N PRO A 223 6.71 8.92 -11.77
CA PRO A 223 7.47 9.55 -12.84
C PRO A 223 8.98 9.35 -12.71
N LEU A 224 9.71 9.48 -13.82
CA LEU A 224 11.17 9.46 -13.87
C LEU A 224 11.78 10.86 -13.82
N ASN A 225 11.10 11.86 -14.40
CA ASN A 225 11.60 13.24 -14.53
C ASN A 225 10.82 14.24 -13.65
N GLY A 226 10.28 13.76 -12.54
CA GLY A 226 9.56 14.58 -11.57
C GLY A 226 9.14 13.80 -10.34
N TYR A 227 8.22 14.39 -9.59
CA TYR A 227 7.60 13.77 -8.43
C TYR A 227 6.08 13.99 -8.46
N ALA A 228 5.30 12.93 -8.26
CA ALA A 228 3.84 12.98 -8.31
C ALA A 228 3.20 12.40 -7.04
N TRP A 229 2.10 13.00 -6.60
CA TRP A 229 1.26 12.48 -5.51
C TRP A 229 -0.21 12.87 -5.70
N VAL A 230 -1.10 12.12 -5.08
CA VAL A 230 -2.55 12.37 -5.10
C VAL A 230 -3.10 12.48 -3.68
N THR A 231 -3.98 13.44 -3.47
CA THR A 231 -4.65 13.65 -2.18
C THR A 231 -5.90 12.76 -2.05
N PRO A 232 -6.42 12.50 -0.84
CA PRO A 232 -7.69 11.78 -0.67
C PRO A 232 -8.89 12.44 -1.37
N ALA A 233 -8.81 13.75 -1.63
CA ALA A 233 -9.83 14.50 -2.37
C ALA A 233 -9.70 14.37 -3.91
N GLY A 234 -8.74 13.60 -4.42
CA GLY A 234 -8.54 13.40 -5.86
C GLY A 234 -7.78 14.54 -6.56
N VAL A 235 -7.15 15.45 -5.82
CA VAL A 235 -6.22 16.44 -6.40
C VAL A 235 -4.88 15.75 -6.66
N VAL A 236 -4.50 15.67 -7.94
CA VAL A 236 -3.20 15.16 -8.40
C VAL A 236 -2.24 16.32 -8.54
N ASN A 237 -1.02 16.15 -8.02
CA ASN A 237 0.05 17.14 -8.06
C ASN A 237 1.28 16.52 -8.71
N TYR A 238 2.02 17.36 -9.43
CA TYR A 238 3.27 17.00 -10.09
C TYR A 238 4.26 18.15 -9.96
N ILE A 239 5.50 17.84 -9.60
CA ILE A 239 6.64 18.77 -9.61
C ILE A 239 7.63 18.25 -10.66
N GLY A 240 8.02 19.10 -11.62
CA GLY A 240 9.08 18.77 -12.57
C GLY A 240 10.43 18.69 -11.86
N ASN A 241 11.30 17.78 -12.28
CA ASN A 241 12.64 17.70 -11.69
C ASN A 241 13.37 19.04 -11.79
N PRO A 242 14.05 19.48 -10.71
CA PRO A 242 14.94 20.63 -10.77
C PRO A 242 16.03 20.46 -11.83
N ASN A 243 16.39 21.54 -12.53
CA ASN A 243 17.49 21.56 -13.50
C ASN A 243 17.35 20.52 -14.66
N PHE A 244 16.11 20.16 -15.00
CA PHE A 244 15.76 19.40 -16.19
C PHE A 244 16.00 20.20 -17.49
N ASN A 245 17.10 19.88 -18.16
CA ASN A 245 17.55 20.57 -19.37
C ASN A 245 17.30 19.82 -20.70
N ASN A 246 16.51 18.73 -20.70
CA ASN A 246 16.33 17.89 -21.89
C ASN A 246 14.86 17.61 -22.25
N ALA A 247 14.23 18.53 -22.98
CA ALA A 247 12.85 18.44 -23.44
C ALA A 247 12.50 17.18 -24.28
N ALA A 248 13.49 16.44 -24.79
CA ALA A 248 13.26 15.22 -25.56
C ALA A 248 13.04 13.98 -24.69
N LEU A 249 13.29 14.05 -23.38
CA LEU A 249 13.02 12.95 -22.45
C LEU A 249 11.57 13.03 -21.95
N PRO A 250 10.69 12.11 -22.37
CA PRO A 250 9.32 12.10 -21.88
C PRO A 250 9.28 11.70 -20.39
N ASP A 251 8.19 12.08 -19.73
CA ASP A 251 7.88 11.62 -18.39
C ASP A 251 6.47 11.03 -18.36
N SER A 252 6.22 10.13 -17.42
CA SER A 252 4.93 9.45 -17.31
C SER A 252 4.70 8.89 -15.92
N PHE A 253 3.47 8.99 -15.43
CA PHE A 253 3.04 8.34 -14.21
C PHE A 253 1.61 7.81 -14.36
N VAL A 254 1.22 6.90 -13.47
CA VAL A 254 -0.12 6.29 -13.50
C VAL A 254 -0.84 6.56 -12.19
N VAL A 255 -2.05 7.09 -12.29
CA VAL A 255 -2.96 7.26 -11.16
C VAL A 255 -3.97 6.12 -11.17
N SER A 256 -4.20 5.49 -10.02
CA SER A 256 -5.21 4.45 -9.83
C SER A 256 -6.37 5.00 -8.99
N VAL A 257 -7.60 4.74 -9.44
CA VAL A 257 -8.81 4.91 -8.65
C VAL A 257 -9.39 3.53 -8.38
N SER A 258 -9.44 3.15 -7.11
CA SER A 258 -9.75 1.77 -6.71
C SER A 258 -10.89 1.74 -5.70
N ASP A 259 -11.88 0.90 -5.97
CA ASP A 259 -12.81 0.40 -4.95
C ASP A 259 -12.11 -0.77 -4.18
N PRO A 260 -12.78 -1.44 -3.22
CA PRO A 260 -12.20 -2.58 -2.49
C PRO A 260 -11.88 -3.84 -3.33
N TYR A 261 -12.21 -3.86 -4.61
CA TYR A 261 -12.25 -5.03 -5.47
C TYR A 261 -11.47 -4.87 -6.78
N VAL A 262 -11.68 -3.76 -7.49
CA VAL A 262 -11.15 -3.47 -8.82
C VAL A 262 -10.79 -1.99 -8.94
N SER A 263 -9.97 -1.69 -9.96
CA SER A 263 -9.45 -0.34 -10.17
C SER A 263 -9.50 0.10 -11.63
N THR A 264 -9.56 1.42 -11.81
CA THR A 264 -9.40 2.10 -13.09
C THR A 264 -8.11 2.92 -13.05
N LEU A 265 -7.39 2.94 -14.18
CA LEU A 265 -6.11 3.64 -14.31
C LEU A 265 -6.25 4.87 -15.21
N LEU A 266 -5.47 5.91 -14.90
CA LEU A 266 -5.25 7.08 -15.73
C LEU A 266 -3.75 7.22 -16.01
N HIS A 267 -3.37 7.19 -17.29
CA HIS A 267 -2.01 7.41 -17.76
C HIS A 267 -1.78 8.91 -17.97
N VAL A 268 -0.82 9.46 -17.24
CA VAL A 268 -0.52 10.89 -17.25
C VAL A 268 0.87 11.12 -17.84
N ASN A 269 0.95 11.96 -18.87
CA ASN A 269 2.18 12.28 -19.60
C ASN A 269 2.50 13.78 -19.47
N PRO A 270 3.18 14.21 -18.40
CA PRO A 270 3.63 15.59 -18.28
C PRO A 270 4.76 15.89 -19.28
N TYR A 271 4.72 17.10 -19.86
CA TYR A 271 5.80 17.65 -20.68
C TYR A 271 6.56 18.70 -19.87
N VAL A 272 7.68 18.28 -19.26
CA VAL A 272 8.56 19.18 -18.52
C VAL A 272 9.32 20.07 -19.50
N GLN A 273 9.14 21.38 -19.38
CA GLN A 273 9.80 22.38 -20.20
C GLN A 273 11.06 22.87 -19.48
N PRO A 274 12.25 22.76 -20.10
CA PRO A 274 13.44 23.43 -19.61
C PRO A 274 13.26 24.95 -19.59
N VAL A 275 13.76 25.59 -18.55
CA VAL A 275 13.75 27.02 -18.29
C VAL A 275 15.13 27.41 -17.77
N ASN A 276 15.77 28.35 -18.45
CA ASN A 276 17.13 28.79 -18.13
C ASN A 276 17.33 29.15 -16.64
N ASP A 277 18.21 28.42 -15.98
CA ASP A 277 18.73 28.68 -14.65
C ASP A 277 19.78 29.80 -14.63
N PRO A 278 19.95 30.50 -13.50
CA PRO A 278 21.03 31.47 -13.35
C PRO A 278 22.38 30.75 -13.14
N PRO A 279 23.48 31.26 -13.74
CA PRO A 279 24.81 30.70 -13.51
C PRO A 279 25.25 30.90 -12.07
N SER A 280 25.93 29.91 -11.51
CA SER A 280 26.43 29.90 -10.13
C SER A 280 27.96 29.78 -10.10
N PHE A 281 28.61 30.56 -9.24
CA PHE A 281 30.05 30.40 -9.00
C PHE A 281 30.29 29.24 -8.04
N VAL A 282 31.16 28.32 -8.43
CA VAL A 282 31.62 27.20 -7.60
C VAL A 282 32.86 27.62 -6.79
N ASN A 283 33.78 28.33 -7.44
CA ASN A 283 35.03 28.79 -6.83
C ASN A 283 35.17 30.31 -7.01
N THR A 284 35.34 31.02 -5.90
CA THR A 284 35.63 32.46 -5.85
C THR A 284 36.69 32.76 -4.80
N GLY A 285 37.76 31.98 -4.75
CA GLY A 285 38.86 32.23 -3.82
C GLY A 285 39.59 33.54 -4.18
N PRO A 286 40.08 34.32 -3.20
CA PRO A 286 41.03 35.37 -3.50
C PRO A 286 42.26 34.75 -4.15
N VAL A 287 42.61 35.24 -5.34
CA VAL A 287 43.83 34.84 -6.04
C VAL A 287 44.95 35.76 -5.57
N ASP A 288 45.75 35.29 -4.61
CA ASP A 288 46.91 36.03 -4.12
C ASP A 288 48.09 35.87 -5.09
N VAL A 289 48.44 36.95 -5.78
CA VAL A 289 49.63 37.00 -6.63
C VAL A 289 50.74 37.73 -5.89
N TYR A 290 51.68 36.97 -5.31
CA TYR A 290 52.86 37.54 -4.65
C TYR A 290 53.90 37.96 -5.71
N ALA A 291 53.86 39.22 -6.11
CA ALA A 291 54.88 39.80 -6.99
C ALA A 291 56.11 40.22 -6.18
N ASP A 292 57.27 39.61 -6.47
CA ASP A 292 58.56 40.21 -6.17
C ASP A 292 58.97 41.20 -7.29
N TYR A 293 60.14 41.83 -7.14
CA TYR A 293 60.64 42.90 -8.03
C TYR A 293 60.74 42.52 -9.53
N THR A 294 60.52 41.26 -9.91
CA THR A 294 60.58 40.80 -11.31
C THR A 294 59.22 40.58 -11.98
N GLY A 295 58.11 40.76 -11.25
CA GLY A 295 56.75 40.60 -11.75
C GLY A 295 56.31 39.14 -11.76
N ALA A 296 55.40 38.77 -10.86
CA ALA A 296 54.82 37.43 -10.83
C ALA A 296 53.61 37.33 -11.79
N VAL A 297 53.50 36.20 -12.47
CA VAL A 297 52.35 35.85 -13.32
C VAL A 297 51.62 34.70 -12.64
N HIS A 298 50.31 34.87 -12.43
CA HIS A 298 49.42 33.79 -12.03
C HIS A 298 48.44 33.51 -13.16
N THR A 299 48.41 32.25 -13.62
CA THR A 299 47.41 31.79 -14.58
C THR A 299 46.14 31.46 -13.83
N LEU A 300 45.05 32.14 -14.12
CA LEU A 300 43.74 31.78 -13.57
C LEU A 300 43.35 30.39 -14.08
N THR A 301 43.03 29.50 -13.15
CA THR A 301 42.57 28.13 -13.42
C THR A 301 41.14 27.95 -12.89
N PRO A 302 40.46 26.83 -13.22
CA PRO A 302 39.18 26.49 -12.59
C PRO A 302 39.21 26.38 -11.05
N ALA A 303 40.38 26.28 -10.42
CA ALA A 303 40.50 26.37 -8.96
C ALA A 303 40.28 27.80 -8.45
N ASP A 304 40.58 28.80 -9.29
CA ASP A 304 40.54 30.23 -8.95
C ASP A 304 39.18 30.86 -9.29
N LEU A 305 38.68 30.56 -10.50
CA LEU A 305 37.44 31.12 -11.03
C LEU A 305 36.72 30.06 -11.85
N TYR A 306 35.61 29.57 -11.30
CA TYR A 306 34.78 28.59 -11.98
C TYR A 306 33.31 28.82 -11.69
N ALA A 307 32.51 28.89 -12.74
CA ALA A 307 31.07 28.98 -12.69
C ALA A 307 30.47 27.84 -13.51
N THR A 308 29.32 27.39 -13.04
CA THR A 308 28.54 26.34 -13.66
C THR A 308 27.12 26.81 -13.83
N ASP A 309 26.50 26.28 -14.87
CA ASP A 309 25.11 26.52 -15.23
C ASP A 309 24.63 25.24 -15.87
N VAL A 310 23.43 24.80 -15.50
CA VAL A 310 22.93 23.48 -15.93
C VAL A 310 22.43 23.51 -17.38
N ASP A 311 22.10 24.68 -17.90
CA ASP A 311 21.58 24.88 -19.25
C ASP A 311 22.64 25.35 -20.25
N ASN A 312 23.80 25.77 -19.75
CA ASN A 312 24.83 26.36 -20.57
C ASN A 312 26.14 25.57 -20.52
N THR A 313 26.76 25.41 -21.69
CA THR A 313 28.13 24.91 -21.80
C THR A 313 29.14 25.96 -21.30
N PRO A 314 30.36 25.56 -20.93
CA PRO A 314 31.42 26.51 -20.56
C PRO A 314 31.68 27.62 -21.60
N ALA A 315 31.49 27.34 -22.89
CA ALA A 315 31.68 28.34 -23.94
C ALA A 315 30.55 29.40 -23.99
N GLN A 316 29.38 29.10 -23.41
CA GLN A 316 28.23 30.01 -23.36
C GLN A 316 28.26 30.89 -22.11
N LEU A 317 28.94 30.47 -21.05
CA LEU A 317 29.12 31.26 -19.85
C LEU A 317 30.12 32.39 -20.07
N THR A 318 29.68 33.62 -19.86
CA THR A 318 30.47 34.83 -20.10
C THR A 318 30.76 35.59 -18.81
N TYR A 319 32.03 35.81 -18.53
CA TYR A 319 32.52 36.69 -17.48
C TYR A 319 32.67 38.11 -18.01
N THR A 320 32.30 39.10 -17.19
CA THR A 320 32.54 40.52 -17.48
C THR A 320 33.40 41.12 -16.38
N ILE A 321 34.49 41.76 -16.76
CA ILE A 321 35.34 42.48 -15.81
C ILE A 321 34.63 43.77 -15.40
N THR A 322 34.10 43.80 -14.19
CA THR A 322 33.48 45.01 -13.61
C THR A 322 34.51 45.93 -12.99
N GLN A 323 35.66 45.38 -12.57
CA GLN A 323 36.77 46.13 -11.99
C GLN A 323 38.10 45.50 -12.40
N ALA A 324 39.00 46.31 -12.96
CA ALA A 324 40.35 45.87 -13.30
C ALA A 324 41.25 45.86 -12.05
N PRO A 325 42.28 45.01 -12.00
CA PRO A 325 43.28 45.03 -10.93
C PRO A 325 43.96 46.41 -10.82
N VAL A 326 44.17 46.89 -9.58
CA VAL A 326 44.83 48.19 -9.33
C VAL A 326 46.36 48.08 -9.47
N LEU A 327 46.92 46.93 -9.10
CA LEU A 327 48.37 46.66 -9.05
C LEU A 327 48.79 45.53 -10.00
N GLY A 328 48.23 45.52 -11.22
CA GLY A 328 48.53 44.51 -12.22
C GLY A 328 47.69 44.67 -13.47
N VAL A 329 47.85 43.74 -14.41
CA VAL A 329 47.08 43.70 -15.65
C VAL A 329 46.58 42.28 -15.85
N LEU A 330 45.28 42.11 -16.11
CA LEU A 330 44.70 40.82 -16.48
C LEU A 330 44.88 40.61 -17.97
N TYR A 331 45.28 39.41 -18.39
CA TYR A 331 45.48 39.07 -19.80
C TYR A 331 44.63 37.87 -20.20
N ARG A 332 44.11 37.88 -21.42
CA ARG A 332 43.58 36.69 -22.12
C ARG A 332 44.42 36.45 -23.37
N PHE A 333 45.06 35.29 -23.45
CA PHE A 333 45.94 34.92 -24.58
C PHE A 333 46.95 36.02 -24.97
N GLY A 334 47.51 36.73 -23.97
CA GLY A 334 48.48 37.80 -24.17
C GLY A 334 47.89 39.18 -24.49
N VAL A 335 46.57 39.33 -24.58
CA VAL A 335 45.88 40.61 -24.77
C VAL A 335 45.39 41.15 -23.43
N PRO A 336 45.74 42.39 -23.04
CA PRO A 336 45.31 42.97 -21.77
C PRO A 336 43.79 43.22 -21.78
N LEU A 337 43.11 42.83 -20.70
CA LEU A 337 41.68 43.01 -20.50
C LEU A 337 41.41 44.20 -19.56
N GLY A 338 40.44 45.02 -19.93
CA GLY A 338 39.98 46.18 -19.15
C GLY A 338 38.56 46.00 -18.61
N VAL A 339 38.06 47.01 -17.90
CA VAL A 339 36.65 47.06 -17.48
C VAL A 339 35.75 46.91 -18.71
N ASN A 340 34.68 46.11 -18.58
CA ASN A 340 33.75 45.69 -19.63
C ASN A 340 34.32 44.71 -20.68
N SER A 341 35.59 44.31 -20.58
CA SER A 341 36.08 43.18 -21.38
C SER A 341 35.44 41.88 -20.89
N THR A 342 35.21 40.97 -21.82
CA THR A 342 34.58 39.67 -21.54
C THR A 342 35.44 38.51 -21.99
N PHE A 343 35.28 37.38 -21.30
CA PHE A 343 35.84 36.09 -21.64
C PHE A 343 34.87 35.00 -21.22
N THR A 344 35.01 33.80 -21.76
CA THR A 344 34.13 32.67 -21.49
C THR A 344 34.74 31.70 -20.49
N GLN A 345 33.95 30.80 -19.91
CA GLN A 345 34.49 29.74 -19.04
C GLN A 345 35.39 28.74 -19.79
N ALA A 346 35.32 28.70 -21.13
CA ALA A 346 36.15 27.83 -21.97
C ALA A 346 37.51 28.44 -22.38
N ASP A 347 37.77 29.71 -22.05
CA ASP A 347 39.05 30.40 -22.32
C ASP A 347 40.14 30.03 -21.31
#